data_AF-A0A849CHV2-F1
#
_entry.id   AF-A0A849CHV2-F1
#
_cell.length_a   1.000
_cell.length_b   1.000
_cell.length_c   1.000
_cell.angle_alpha   90.00
_cell.angle_beta   90.00
_cell.angle_gamma   90.00
#
_symmetry.space_group_name_H-M   'P 1'
#
loop_
_entity.id
_entity.type
_entity.pdbx_description
1 polymer ?
#
loop_
_entity_poly.entity_id
_entity_poly.type
_entity_poly.pdbx_seq_one_letter_code
_entity_poly.pdbx_strand_id
1 'polypeptide(L)'
;MNHHASPHDGWYKTTRSNGATQCVEVRFDSPNSVRIRDSKFRRHPDNIGRAEPTLTVAPAEWRDFLAVVTNRASDSHDAVLTATHAGDVVVMTSTLTTVSLSFTVEEWEAFLAGARDGEFDIEVNSAA
;
A
#
# COMPACT_ATOMS: atom_id res chain seq x y z
N MET A 1 -12.81 11.97 17.17
CA MET A 1 -11.86 11.36 16.23
C MET A 1 -10.97 10.42 17.04
N ASN A 2 -11.20 9.10 17.00
CA ASN A 2 -10.42 8.15 17.81
C ASN A 2 -9.51 7.34 16.89
N HIS A 3 -8.25 7.74 16.82
CA HIS A 3 -7.18 6.98 16.18
C HIS A 3 -6.76 5.86 17.12
N HIS A 4 -7.25 4.63 16.91
CA HIS A 4 -6.62 3.45 17.50
C HIS A 4 -5.54 2.93 16.55
N ALA A 5 -4.45 3.68 16.42
CA ALA A 5 -3.19 3.12 15.96
C ALA A 5 -2.75 2.10 17.03
N SER A 6 -2.63 0.82 16.68
CA SER A 6 -2.02 -0.15 17.60
C SER A 6 -0.55 0.24 17.79
N PRO A 7 -0.11 0.71 18.97
CA PRO A 7 1.18 1.39 19.12
C PRO A 7 2.41 0.48 19.05
N HIS A 8 2.24 -0.83 18.84
CA HIS A 8 3.33 -1.79 19.07
C HIS A 8 4.20 -2.09 17.84
N ASP A 9 3.71 -1.88 16.61
CA ASP A 9 4.44 -2.33 15.40
C ASP A 9 4.73 -1.23 14.36
N GLY A 10 4.41 0.04 14.61
CA GLY A 10 4.72 1.16 13.70
C GLY A 10 4.00 1.14 12.35
N TRP A 11 2.97 0.30 12.16
CA TRP A 11 2.13 0.25 10.96
C TRP A 11 0.95 1.22 11.10
N TYR A 12 0.74 2.07 10.09
CA TYR A 12 -0.41 2.96 10.03
C TYR A 12 -1.55 2.27 9.28
N LYS A 13 -2.72 2.23 9.90
CA LYS A 13 -3.98 1.76 9.29
C LYS A 13 -4.88 2.96 9.10
N THR A 14 -5.53 3.09 7.94
CA THR A 14 -6.36 4.26 7.64
C THR A 14 -7.66 4.30 8.48
N THR A 15 -8.26 5.48 8.59
CA THR A 15 -9.43 5.78 9.44
C THR A 15 -10.72 5.07 9.02
N ARG A 16 -10.82 4.57 7.78
CA ARG A 16 -11.97 3.78 7.31
C ARG A 16 -11.95 2.31 7.75
N SER A 17 -10.94 1.89 8.51
CA SER A 17 -10.79 0.51 9.01
C SER A 17 -11.84 0.07 10.04
N ASN A 18 -12.73 0.96 10.50
CA ASN A 18 -13.74 0.65 11.51
C ASN A 18 -15.06 0.03 10.98
N GLY A 19 -15.07 -0.50 9.75
CA GLY A 19 -16.29 -1.12 9.22
C GLY A 19 -16.18 -1.95 7.94
N ALA A 20 -15.09 -1.86 7.16
CA ALA A 20 -14.90 -2.68 5.97
C ALA A 20 -13.47 -3.27 5.93
N THR A 21 -13.37 -4.53 6.31
CA THR A 21 -12.41 -5.55 5.83
C THR A 21 -11.15 -5.08 5.06
N GLN A 22 -10.19 -4.51 5.79
CA GLN A 22 -8.73 -4.43 5.58
C GLN A 22 -8.17 -4.30 4.14
N CYS A 23 -7.48 -3.19 3.84
CA CYS A 23 -6.85 -2.90 2.54
C CYS A 23 -5.46 -2.30 2.78
N VAL A 24 -4.44 -2.78 2.06
CA VAL A 24 -3.03 -2.31 2.00
C VAL A 24 -2.48 -1.65 3.28
N GLU A 25 -1.62 -2.36 4.01
CA GLU A 25 -0.91 -1.77 5.15
C GLU A 25 0.37 -1.10 4.69
N VAL A 26 0.57 0.15 5.11
CA VAL A 26 1.75 0.96 4.81
C VAL A 26 2.44 1.36 6.10
N ARG A 27 3.77 1.23 6.14
CA ARG A 27 4.61 1.67 7.24
C ARG A 27 5.69 2.60 6.71
N PHE A 28 5.71 3.82 7.23
CA PHE A 28 6.76 4.78 6.99
C PHE A 28 7.85 4.57 8.04
N ASP A 29 8.93 3.89 7.66
CA ASP A 29 10.14 3.87 8.46
C ASP A 29 10.94 5.12 8.13
N SER A 30 10.75 6.12 8.99
CA SER A 30 11.49 7.38 8.91
C SER A 30 13.01 7.11 8.93
N PRO A 31 13.80 7.76 8.07
CA PRO A 31 13.40 8.77 7.08
C PRO A 31 13.26 8.26 5.63
N ASN A 32 13.62 7.01 5.32
CA ASN A 32 13.96 6.65 3.93
C ASN A 32 13.18 5.49 3.31
N SER A 33 12.24 4.86 4.01
CA SER A 33 11.53 3.72 3.43
C SER A 33 10.05 3.66 3.77
N VAL A 34 9.29 3.32 2.75
CA VAL A 34 7.89 2.94 2.83
C VAL A 34 7.81 1.43 2.62
N ARG A 35 7.27 0.74 3.63
CA ARG A 35 6.97 -0.70 3.56
C ARG A 35 5.50 -0.90 3.30
N ILE A 36 5.18 -1.81 2.39
CA ILE A 36 3.83 -2.08 1.93
C ILE A 36 3.58 -3.58 2.05
N ARG A 37 2.45 -3.98 2.62
CA ARG A 37 2.06 -5.39 2.72
C ARG A 37 0.55 -5.58 2.64
N ASP A 38 0.15 -6.80 2.32
CA ASP A 38 -1.25 -7.21 2.42
C ASP A 38 -1.57 -7.79 3.81
N SER A 39 -2.34 -7.05 4.60
CA SER A 39 -2.82 -7.48 5.92
C SER A 39 -3.66 -8.77 5.90
N LYS A 40 -4.25 -9.12 4.76
CA LYS A 40 -5.06 -10.33 4.59
C LYS A 40 -4.24 -11.53 4.13
N PHE A 41 -2.97 -11.35 3.77
CA PHE A 41 -2.11 -12.43 3.30
C PHE A 41 -2.19 -13.64 4.23
N ARG A 42 -2.08 -13.43 5.55
CA ARG A 42 -2.11 -14.50 6.56
C ARG A 42 -3.49 -15.10 6.83
N ARG A 43 -4.56 -14.49 6.32
CA ARG A 43 -5.93 -15.00 6.44
C ARG A 43 -6.25 -16.07 5.40
N HIS A 44 -5.53 -16.07 4.28
CA HIS A 44 -5.72 -17.08 3.25
C HIS A 44 -5.12 -18.42 3.70
N PRO A 45 -5.87 -19.54 3.68
CA PRO A 45 -5.36 -20.84 4.09
C PRO A 45 -4.09 -21.27 3.35
N ASP A 46 -3.98 -20.92 2.07
CA ASP A 46 -2.80 -21.27 1.23
C ASP A 46 -1.51 -20.53 1.62
N ASN A 47 -1.62 -19.51 2.48
CA ASN A 47 -0.51 -18.70 2.97
C ASN A 47 -0.07 -19.09 4.39
N ILE A 48 -0.69 -20.11 4.99
CA ILE A 48 -0.30 -20.62 6.31
C ILE A 48 1.17 -21.08 6.26
N GLY A 49 2.00 -20.54 7.17
CA GLY A 49 3.43 -20.87 7.26
C GLY A 49 4.32 -20.15 6.24
N ARG A 50 3.76 -19.32 5.34
CA ARG A 50 4.53 -18.48 4.44
C ARG A 50 4.94 -17.17 5.12
N ALA A 51 6.15 -16.70 4.81
CA ALA A 51 6.55 -15.35 5.17
C ALA A 51 5.63 -14.34 4.47
N GLU A 52 5.15 -13.35 5.21
CA GLU A 52 4.30 -12.30 4.66
C GLU A 52 5.13 -11.41 3.73
N PRO A 53 4.78 -11.33 2.44
CA PRO A 53 5.49 -10.50 1.48
C PRO A 53 5.36 -9.03 1.89
N THR A 54 6.50 -8.33 1.88
CA THR A 54 6.56 -6.88 2.14
C THR A 54 7.39 -6.23 1.05
N LEU A 55 6.79 -5.29 0.33
CA LEU A 55 7.51 -4.42 -0.60
C LEU A 55 8.13 -3.26 0.19
N THR A 56 9.34 -2.85 -0.19
CA THR A 56 10.02 -1.70 0.42
C THR A 56 10.50 -0.77 -0.67
N VAL A 57 10.09 0.49 -0.62
CA VAL A 57 10.44 1.53 -1.60
C VAL A 57 10.78 2.84 -0.92
N ALA A 58 11.37 3.79 -1.65
CA ALA A 58 11.56 5.14 -1.13
C ALA A 58 10.22 5.91 -1.06
N PRO A 59 10.08 6.91 -0.16
CA PRO A 59 8.89 7.75 -0.10
C PRO A 59 8.52 8.45 -1.41
N ALA A 60 9.52 8.87 -2.19
CA ALA A 60 9.30 9.48 -3.51
C ALA A 60 8.62 8.49 -4.49
N GLU A 61 9.11 7.26 -4.56
CA GLU A 61 8.54 6.21 -5.41
C GLU A 61 7.12 5.84 -5.01
N TRP A 62 6.84 5.82 -3.70
CA TRP A 62 5.47 5.63 -3.20
C TRP A 62 4.54 6.76 -3.63
N ARG A 63 4.98 8.02 -3.52
CA ARG A 63 4.19 9.18 -3.96
C ARG A 63 3.93 9.16 -5.47
N ASP A 64 4.95 8.85 -6.26
CA ASP A 64 4.83 8.82 -7.72
C ASP A 64 3.89 7.68 -8.15
N PHE A 65 3.99 6.52 -7.49
CA PHE A 65 3.04 5.42 -7.65
C PHE A 65 1.60 5.84 -7.31
N LEU A 66 1.38 6.50 -6.17
CA LEU A 66 0.05 7.00 -5.79
C LEU A 66 -0.50 7.96 -6.85
N ALA A 67 0.33 8.87 -7.39
CA ALA A 67 -0.08 9.79 -8.43
C ALA A 67 -0.52 9.05 -9.71
N VAL A 68 0.21 8.01 -10.11
CA VAL A 68 -0.12 7.17 -11.27
C VAL A 68 -1.43 6.41 -11.04
N VAL A 69 -1.53 5.62 -9.97
CA VAL A 69 -2.70 4.74 -9.76
C VAL A 69 -3.99 5.50 -9.44
N THR A 70 -3.89 6.74 -8.97
CA THR A 70 -5.04 7.63 -8.79
C THR A 70 -5.38 8.46 -10.03
N ASN A 71 -4.70 8.22 -11.16
CA ASN A 71 -4.85 8.95 -12.42
C ASN A 71 -4.58 10.47 -12.29
N ARG A 72 -3.64 10.83 -11.42
CA ARG A 72 -3.11 12.20 -11.25
C ARG A 72 -1.83 12.44 -12.06
N ALA A 73 -1.18 11.38 -12.53
CA ALA A 73 -0.02 11.40 -13.42
C ALA A 73 -0.12 10.26 -14.46
N SER A 74 0.60 10.40 -15.57
CA SER A 74 0.72 9.32 -16.57
C SER A 74 1.73 8.27 -16.11
N ASP A 75 1.50 7.01 -16.49
CA ASP A 75 2.45 5.91 -16.26
C ASP A 75 3.84 6.24 -16.82
N SER A 76 4.87 6.12 -15.98
CA SER A 76 6.27 6.13 -16.41
C SER A 76 6.74 4.70 -16.67
N HIS A 77 7.50 4.49 -17.75
CA HIS A 77 8.10 3.18 -18.03
C HIS A 77 9.19 2.79 -17.01
N ASP A 78 9.76 3.78 -16.32
CA ASP A 78 10.77 3.59 -15.28
C ASP A 78 10.17 3.56 -13.87
N ALA A 79 8.86 3.38 -13.74
CA ALA A 79 8.20 3.34 -12.43
C ALA A 79 8.74 2.19 -11.57
N VAL A 80 9.19 2.51 -10.35
CA VAL A 80 9.71 1.53 -9.39
C VAL A 80 8.60 0.61 -8.86
N LEU A 81 7.38 1.11 -8.77
CA LEU A 81 6.19 0.33 -8.42
C LEU A 81 5.20 0.35 -9.58
N THR A 82 4.62 -0.81 -9.84
CA THR A 82 3.56 -0.96 -10.84
C THR A 82 2.44 -1.80 -10.26
N ALA A 83 1.22 -1.53 -10.70
CA ALA A 83 0.04 -2.33 -10.38
C ALA A 83 -0.63 -2.76 -11.69
N THR A 84 -0.74 -4.07 -11.91
CA THR A 84 -1.29 -4.62 -13.15
C THR A 84 -2.50 -5.49 -12.84
N HIS A 85 -3.59 -5.27 -13.59
CA HIS A 85 -4.76 -6.13 -13.55
C HIS A 85 -4.47 -7.46 -14.26
N ALA A 86 -4.65 -8.57 -13.56
CA ALA A 86 -4.50 -9.94 -14.05
C ALA A 86 -5.78 -10.74 -13.75
N GLY A 87 -6.82 -10.54 -14.57
CA GLY A 87 -8.15 -11.09 -14.30
C GLY A 87 -8.79 -10.40 -13.10
N ASP A 88 -9.23 -11.18 -12.11
CA ASP A 88 -9.90 -10.69 -10.89
C ASP A 88 -8.94 -10.28 -9.76
N VAL A 89 -7.64 -10.23 -10.07
CA VAL A 89 -6.58 -9.89 -9.13
C VAL A 89 -5.77 -8.72 -9.68
N VAL A 90 -5.41 -7.79 -8.80
CA VAL A 90 -4.43 -6.74 -9.07
C VAL A 90 -3.11 -7.15 -8.44
N VAL A 91 -2.05 -7.21 -9.24
CA VAL A 91 -0.71 -7.55 -8.77
C VAL A 91 0.13 -6.29 -8.73
N MET A 92 0.56 -5.92 -7.52
CA MET A 92 1.55 -4.87 -7.30
C MET A 92 2.95 -5.47 -7.24
N THR A 93 3.86 -4.92 -8.03
CA THR A 93 5.26 -5.36 -8.11
C THR A 93 6.20 -4.19 -7.94
N SER A 94 7.46 -4.47 -7.57
CA SER A 94 8.52 -3.48 -7.58
C SER A 94 9.69 -3.94 -8.44
N THR A 95 10.33 -3.05 -9.18
CA THR A 95 11.57 -3.35 -9.90
C THR A 95 12.77 -3.61 -8.98
N LEU A 96 12.68 -3.21 -7.70
CA LEU A 96 13.74 -3.36 -6.70
C LEU A 96 13.76 -4.75 -6.05
N THR A 97 12.68 -5.53 -6.16
CA THR A 97 12.54 -6.82 -5.46
C THR A 97 11.80 -7.83 -6.34
N THR A 98 11.94 -9.12 -6.03
CA THR A 98 11.13 -10.17 -6.66
C THR A 98 9.79 -10.42 -5.94
N VAL A 99 9.48 -9.62 -4.93
CA VAL A 99 8.24 -9.73 -4.17
C VAL A 99 7.10 -9.11 -4.98
N SER A 100 5.93 -9.74 -4.92
CA SER A 100 4.68 -9.18 -5.43
C SER A 100 3.60 -9.27 -4.36
N LEU A 101 2.68 -8.32 -4.39
CA LEU A 101 1.48 -8.33 -3.58
C LEU A 101 0.28 -8.47 -4.50
N SER A 102 -0.68 -9.31 -4.12
CA SER A 102 -1.88 -9.59 -4.90
C SER A 102 -3.09 -9.16 -4.11
N PHE A 103 -3.99 -8.43 -4.74
CA PHE A 103 -5.20 -7.88 -4.14
C PHE A 103 -6.42 -8.26 -4.99
N THR A 104 -7.58 -8.45 -4.38
CA THR A 104 -8.82 -8.54 -5.17
C THR A 104 -9.15 -7.18 -5.80
N VAL A 105 -9.99 -7.17 -6.84
CA VAL A 105 -10.48 -5.92 -7.42
C VAL A 105 -11.18 -5.05 -6.37
N GLU A 106 -11.97 -5.62 -5.45
CA GLU A 106 -12.65 -4.80 -4.42
C GLU A 106 -11.66 -4.18 -3.43
N GLU A 107 -10.60 -4.91 -3.07
CA GLU A 107 -9.53 -4.39 -2.20
C GLU A 107 -8.76 -3.27 -2.87
N TRP A 108 -8.47 -3.44 -4.15
CA TRP A 108 -7.80 -2.42 -4.95
C TRP A 108 -8.65 -1.15 -5.08
N GLU A 109 -9.94 -1.26 -5.35
CA GLU A 109 -10.84 -0.10 -5.43
C GLU A 109 -10.96 0.63 -4.09
N ALA A 110 -11.01 -0.10 -2.98
CA ALA A 110 -11.00 0.50 -1.65
C ALA A 110 -9.68 1.23 -1.34
N PHE A 111 -8.54 0.67 -1.77
CA PHE A 111 -7.24 1.33 -1.71
C PHE A 111 -7.22 2.62 -2.54
N LEU A 112 -7.68 2.57 -3.80
CA LEU A 112 -7.74 3.74 -4.68
C LEU A 112 -8.63 4.85 -4.10
N ALA A 113 -9.75 4.50 -3.48
CA ALA A 113 -10.62 5.47 -2.81
C ALA A 113 -9.88 6.17 -1.65
N GLY A 114 -9.18 5.44 -0.79
CA GLY A 114 -8.38 6.02 0.30
C GLY A 114 -7.20 6.87 -0.21
N ALA A 115 -6.53 6.44 -1.27
CA ALA A 115 -5.45 7.18 -1.93
C ALA A 115 -5.95 8.48 -2.59
N ARG A 116 -7.17 8.48 -3.14
CA ARG A 116 -7.81 9.70 -3.66
C ARG A 116 -8.15 10.69 -2.56
N ASP A 117 -8.54 10.20 -1.38
CA ASP A 117 -8.81 11.00 -0.19
C ASP A 117 -7.53 11.49 0.53
N GLY A 118 -6.34 11.11 0.03
CA GLY A 118 -5.04 11.53 0.56
C GLY A 118 -4.61 10.80 1.83
N GLU A 119 -5.26 9.67 2.17
CA GLU A 119 -4.96 8.92 3.40
C GLU A 119 -3.54 8.32 3.43
N PHE A 120 -2.89 8.22 2.27
CA PHE A 120 -1.53 7.69 2.11
C PHE A 120 -0.47 8.76 1.79
N ASP A 121 -0.85 10.05 1.81
CA ASP A 121 0.03 11.19 1.47
C ASP A 121 0.85 11.69 2.69
N ILE A 122 1.07 10.84 3.70
CA ILE A 122 1.71 11.23 4.96
C ILE A 122 3.23 11.39 4.78
N GLU A 123 3.62 12.46 4.07
CA GLU A 123 4.81 13.31 4.27
C GLU A 123 4.85 14.44 3.20
N VAL A 124 3.85 15.34 3.20
CA VAL A 124 4.02 16.70 2.62
C VAL A 124 3.60 17.79 3.61
N ASN A 125 3.57 17.50 4.92
CA ASN A 125 3.37 18.57 5.89
C ASN A 125 4.12 18.32 7.20
N SER A 126 5.44 18.55 7.19
CA SER A 126 6.24 18.94 8.36
C SER A 126 7.66 19.38 7.94
N ALA A 127 7.79 20.64 7.51
CA ALA A 127 8.90 21.56 7.79
C ALA A 127 8.88 22.73 6.78
N ALA A 128 8.09 23.75 7.09
CA ALA A 128 8.42 25.13 6.73
C ALA A 128 9.25 25.73 7.87
#